data_AF-A0A7X6KX61-F1
#
_entry.id   AF-A0A7X6KX61-F1
#
_cell.length_a   1.000
_cell.length_b   1.000
_cell.length_c   1.000
_cell.angle_alpha   90.00
_cell.angle_beta   90.00
_cell.angle_gamma   90.00
#
_symmetry.space_group_name_H-M   'P 1'
#
loop_
_entity.id
_entity.type
_entity.pdbx_description
1 polymer ?
#
loop_
_entity_poly.entity_id
_entity_poly.type
_entity_poly.pdbx_seq_one_letter_code
_entity_poly.pdbx_strand_id
1 'polypeptide(L)'
;MALLTADDVLNKKFQATKFREGYDQDEVDDFLDEVVNTLRETQAENDDLKGKLAAAERRIAELSRAGAQAAPAAAPKPEPEPEKPAPAPIVPTPAPAPVQATAPVQPQRQSEPESATGMLALAQKLHDDYVRSGQEEGDRLVTEAKSQAARIVREAEETSARTLAQLEEERSMLDRKIDELRVFERDYRTRLKSYLENLLGDLDNRGSGVPPRGQGATPSTNI
;
A
#
# COMPACT_ATOMS: atom_id res chain seq x y z
N MET A 1 29.81 -11.90 -0.92
CA MET A 1 30.31 -11.25 -2.16
C MET A 1 30.05 -9.77 -1.99
N ALA A 2 31.06 -8.90 -2.00
CA ALA A 2 30.81 -7.47 -1.92
C ALA A 2 30.12 -7.03 -3.23
N LEU A 3 28.97 -6.38 -3.13
CA LEU A 3 28.28 -5.82 -4.29
C LEU A 3 29.06 -4.58 -4.74
N LEU A 4 29.19 -4.37 -6.05
CA LEU A 4 29.78 -3.16 -6.60
C LEU A 4 28.99 -1.93 -6.14
N THR A 5 29.71 -0.88 -5.75
CA THR A 5 29.12 0.43 -5.50
C THR A 5 29.18 1.30 -6.76
N ALA A 6 28.38 2.37 -6.80
CA ALA A 6 28.42 3.34 -7.89
C ALA A 6 29.83 3.96 -8.06
N ASP A 7 30.55 4.18 -6.96
CA ASP A 7 31.90 4.72 -6.98
C ASP A 7 32.94 3.71 -7.48
N ASP A 8 32.70 2.41 -7.31
CA ASP A 8 33.57 1.36 -7.86
C ASP A 8 33.50 1.30 -9.39
N VAL A 9 32.33 1.60 -9.96
CA VAL A 9 32.11 1.65 -11.41
C VAL A 9 32.77 2.91 -11.99
N LEU A 10 32.58 4.08 -11.35
CA LEU A 10 33.20 5.34 -11.79
C LEU A 10 34.74 5.31 -11.77
N ASN A 11 35.33 4.64 -10.77
CA ASN A 11 36.79 4.56 -10.66
C ASN A 11 37.40 3.43 -11.51
N LYS A 12 36.59 2.65 -12.23
CA LYS A 12 37.05 1.51 -13.00
C LYS A 12 37.73 1.96 -14.30
N LYS A 13 39.02 1.62 -14.44
CA LYS A 13 39.77 1.84 -15.70
C LYS A 13 39.94 0.52 -16.45
N PHE A 14 39.48 0.49 -17.69
CA PHE A 14 39.66 -0.64 -18.59
C PHE A 14 40.97 -0.50 -19.38
N GLN A 15 41.53 -1.64 -19.81
CA GLN A 15 42.77 -1.68 -20.60
C GLN A 15 42.44 -1.48 -22.09
N ALA A 16 43.13 -0.57 -22.77
CA ALA A 16 42.90 -0.31 -24.19
C ALA A 16 43.45 -1.44 -25.08
N THR A 17 42.59 -2.08 -25.87
CA THR A 17 42.95 -3.20 -26.75
C THR A 17 43.31 -2.71 -28.16
N LYS A 18 44.60 -2.47 -28.43
CA LYS A 18 45.09 -1.99 -29.75
C LYS A 18 45.15 -3.05 -30.87
N PHE A 19 45.11 -4.34 -30.54
CA PHE A 19 45.37 -5.43 -31.49
C PHE A 19 44.21 -6.44 -31.60
N ARG A 20 43.06 -6.15 -30.98
CA ARG A 20 41.85 -6.98 -31.00
C ARG A 20 40.63 -6.09 -31.15
N GLU A 21 39.57 -6.62 -31.74
CA GLU A 21 38.25 -5.98 -31.72
C GLU A 21 37.87 -5.76 -30.25
N GLY A 22 37.73 -4.49 -29.89
CA GLY A 22 37.35 -4.03 -28.56
C GLY A 22 36.11 -3.16 -28.66
N TYR A 23 35.42 -2.98 -27.55
CA TYR A 23 34.32 -2.02 -27.45
C TYR A 23 34.85 -0.59 -27.64
N ASP A 24 34.01 0.27 -28.22
CA ASP A 24 34.32 1.69 -28.32
C ASP A 24 34.39 2.29 -26.90
N GLN A 25 35.42 3.08 -26.63
CA GLN A 25 35.64 3.63 -25.30
C GLN A 25 34.52 4.62 -24.94
N ASP A 26 34.09 5.45 -25.90
CA ASP A 26 33.06 6.47 -25.65
C ASP A 26 31.70 5.80 -25.37
N GLU A 27 31.36 4.73 -26.10
CA GLU A 27 30.13 3.94 -25.89
C GLU A 27 30.14 3.22 -24.52
N VAL A 28 31.30 2.70 -24.12
CA VAL A 28 31.47 2.09 -22.80
C VAL A 28 31.34 3.14 -21.70
N ASP A 29 31.94 4.32 -21.87
CA ASP A 29 31.85 5.41 -20.89
C ASP A 29 30.38 5.90 -20.74
N ASP A 30 29.65 6.09 -21.84
CA ASP A 30 28.21 6.44 -21.82
C ASP A 30 27.36 5.38 -21.09
N PHE A 31 27.61 4.09 -21.36
CA PHE A 31 26.90 3.00 -20.69
C PHE A 31 27.23 2.92 -19.19
N LEU A 32 28.49 3.18 -18.81
CA LEU A 32 28.90 3.19 -17.40
C LEU A 32 28.24 4.33 -16.63
N ASP A 33 28.03 5.49 -17.25
CA ASP A 33 27.27 6.60 -16.65
C ASP A 33 25.82 6.21 -16.36
N GLU A 34 25.15 5.50 -17.28
CA GLU A 34 23.80 4.97 -17.08
C GLU A 34 23.75 3.94 -15.94
N VAL A 35 24.72 3.03 -15.89
CA VAL A 35 24.85 2.03 -14.83
C VAL A 35 25.08 2.69 -13.46
N VAL A 36 25.91 3.73 -13.39
CA VAL A 36 26.17 4.48 -12.15
C VAL A 36 24.91 5.18 -11.66
N ASN A 37 24.16 5.82 -12.56
CA ASN A 37 22.89 6.48 -12.21
C ASN A 37 21.88 5.48 -11.65
N THR A 38 21.71 4.35 -12.35
CA THR A 38 20.80 3.27 -11.93
C THR A 38 21.21 2.67 -10.58
N LEU A 39 22.52 2.47 -10.35
CA LEU A 39 23.03 1.97 -9.06
C LEU A 39 22.78 2.95 -7.92
N ARG A 40 22.96 4.26 -8.14
CA ARG A 40 22.67 5.29 -7.13
C ARG A 40 21.18 5.34 -6.80
N GLU A 41 20.33 5.30 -7.81
CA GLU A 41 18.87 5.29 -7.62
C GLU A 41 18.44 4.02 -6.85
N THR A 42 18.90 2.85 -7.29
CA THR A 42 18.60 1.57 -6.61
C THR A 42 19.11 1.55 -5.17
N GLN A 43 20.28 2.14 -4.90
CA GLN A 43 20.82 2.24 -3.53
C GLN A 43 19.97 3.20 -2.67
N ALA A 44 19.59 4.35 -3.22
CA ALA A 44 18.72 5.30 -2.53
C ALA A 44 17.33 4.71 -2.22
N GLU A 45 16.72 3.99 -3.17
CA GLU A 45 15.47 3.27 -2.95
C GLU A 45 15.61 2.18 -1.88
N ASN A 46 16.70 1.42 -1.89
CA ASN A 46 16.95 0.41 -0.85
C ASN A 46 17.09 1.05 0.53
N ASP A 47 17.76 2.19 0.64
CA ASP A 47 17.92 2.89 1.91
C ASP A 47 16.61 3.52 2.40
N ASP A 48 15.79 4.06 1.50
CA ASP A 48 14.43 4.53 1.79
C ASP A 48 13.51 3.37 2.25
N LEU A 49 13.53 2.24 1.54
CA LEU A 49 12.77 1.04 1.92
C LEU A 49 13.21 0.49 3.28
N LYS A 50 14.51 0.44 3.56
CA LYS A 50 15.03 0.07 4.89
C LYS A 50 14.59 1.07 5.96
N GLY A 51 14.59 2.37 5.65
CA GLY A 51 14.08 3.41 6.54
C GLY A 51 12.59 3.23 6.86
N LYS A 52 11.78 2.95 5.86
CA LYS A 52 10.34 2.66 6.00
C LYS A 52 10.10 1.38 6.81
N LEU A 53 10.87 0.32 6.57
CA LEU A 53 10.81 -0.91 7.37
C LEU A 53 11.17 -0.64 8.82
N ALA A 54 12.28 0.06 9.10
CA ALA A 54 12.67 0.41 10.46
C ALA A 54 11.61 1.29 11.16
N ALA A 55 10.97 2.22 10.45
CA ALA A 55 9.89 3.04 10.99
C ALA A 55 8.62 2.21 11.26
N ALA A 56 8.26 1.31 10.35
CA ALA A 56 7.14 0.38 10.53
C ALA A 56 7.39 -0.56 11.71
N GLU A 57 8.59 -1.13 11.84
CA GLU A 57 9.02 -1.96 12.95
C GLU A 57 8.95 -1.21 14.28
N ARG A 58 9.39 0.06 14.34
CA ARG A 58 9.24 0.90 15.53
C ARG A 58 7.77 1.11 15.88
N ARG A 59 6.92 1.37 14.90
CA ARG A 59 5.48 1.57 15.11
C ARG A 59 4.79 0.27 15.56
N ILE A 60 5.21 -0.87 15.04
CA ILE A 60 4.77 -2.20 15.51
C ILE A 60 5.28 -2.46 16.94
N ALA A 61 6.52 -2.09 17.27
CA ALA A 61 7.06 -2.21 18.63
C ALA A 61 6.31 -1.33 19.63
N GLU A 62 5.94 -0.11 19.23
CA GLU A 62 5.11 0.81 20.04
C GLU A 62 3.69 0.26 20.21
N LEU A 63 3.05 -0.22 19.15
CA LEU A 63 1.71 -0.80 19.21
C LEU A 63 1.67 -2.12 19.97
N SER A 64 2.69 -2.96 19.86
CA SER A 64 2.82 -4.19 20.64
C SER A 64 3.15 -3.90 22.09
N ARG A 65 3.92 -2.86 22.41
CA ARG A 65 4.15 -2.39 23.78
C ARG A 65 2.88 -1.79 24.39
N ALA A 66 2.14 -1.00 23.63
CA ALA A 66 0.84 -0.47 24.03
C ALA A 66 -0.21 -1.60 24.16
N GLY A 67 -0.17 -2.60 23.30
CA GLY A 67 -1.02 -3.80 23.35
C GLY A 67 -0.66 -4.75 24.50
N ALA A 68 0.62 -4.88 24.85
CA ALA A 68 1.08 -5.61 26.03
C ALA A 68 0.78 -4.85 27.34
N GLN A 69 0.59 -3.52 27.27
CA GLN A 69 0.06 -2.70 28.37
C GLN A 69 -1.47 -2.60 28.37
N ALA A 70 -2.15 -3.15 27.35
CA ALA A 70 -3.61 -3.14 27.21
C ALA A 70 -4.25 -4.55 27.13
N ALA A 71 -3.50 -5.63 27.39
CA ALA A 71 -4.05 -6.96 27.62
C ALA A 71 -4.13 -7.23 29.14
N PRO A 72 -5.22 -7.86 29.61
CA PRO A 72 -5.79 -7.63 30.94
C PRO A 72 -4.92 -8.20 32.06
N ALA A 73 -4.95 -7.49 33.20
CA ALA A 73 -4.65 -8.06 34.50
C ALA A 73 -5.30 -9.44 34.61
N ALA A 74 -4.46 -10.44 34.88
CA ALA A 74 -4.87 -11.80 35.17
C ALA A 74 -5.98 -11.79 36.23
N ALA A 75 -7.17 -12.25 35.83
CA ALA A 75 -8.26 -12.54 36.74
C ALA A 75 -7.87 -13.72 37.66
N PRO A 76 -8.10 -13.62 38.98
CA PRO A 76 -7.97 -14.73 39.91
C PRO A 76 -9.06 -15.79 39.65
N LYS A 77 -8.73 -17.04 40.01
CA LYS A 77 -9.56 -18.24 39.92
C LYS A 77 -10.96 -18.06 40.57
N PRO A 78 -12.00 -18.75 40.07
CA PRO A 78 -13.39 -18.55 40.49
C PRO A 78 -13.72 -19.33 41.77
N GLU A 79 -14.37 -18.64 42.72
CA GLU A 79 -15.11 -19.20 43.84
C GLU A 79 -16.47 -18.47 43.86
N PRO A 80 -17.60 -19.17 44.07
CA PRO A 80 -18.93 -18.76 43.61
C PRO A 80 -19.55 -17.66 44.47
N GLU A 81 -20.42 -16.87 43.84
CA GLU A 81 -21.34 -15.91 44.45
C GLU A 81 -22.03 -16.46 45.71
N PRO A 82 -22.25 -15.58 46.70
CA PRO A 82 -23.62 -15.14 46.88
C PRO A 82 -23.78 -13.62 46.87
N GLU A 83 -24.91 -13.23 46.31
CA GLU A 83 -25.43 -11.89 46.15
C GLU A 83 -25.42 -11.01 47.43
N LYS A 84 -25.22 -9.70 47.17
CA LYS A 84 -25.73 -8.51 47.87
C LYS A 84 -25.21 -8.25 49.30
N PRO A 85 -24.75 -7.01 49.56
CA PRO A 85 -25.70 -6.07 50.17
C PRO A 85 -25.53 -4.59 49.77
N ALA A 86 -26.67 -3.89 49.85
CA ALA A 86 -26.82 -2.45 49.86
C ALA A 86 -26.37 -1.86 51.24
N PRO A 87 -26.27 -0.52 51.37
CA PRO A 87 -25.24 0.20 52.12
C PRO A 87 -25.63 0.62 53.55
N ALA A 88 -24.63 0.94 54.39
CA ALA A 88 -24.58 2.02 55.41
C ALA A 88 -23.33 1.80 56.32
N PRO A 89 -23.00 2.71 57.25
CA PRO A 89 -22.50 4.08 57.10
C PRO A 89 -21.13 4.29 57.78
N ILE A 90 -20.43 5.36 57.40
CA ILE A 90 -19.10 5.71 57.90
C ILE A 90 -19.23 6.56 59.17
N VAL A 91 -18.45 6.23 60.21
CA VAL A 91 -18.22 7.03 61.44
C VAL A 91 -16.70 7.12 61.71
N PRO A 92 -16.24 8.15 62.46
CA PRO A 92 -15.17 9.06 62.02
C PRO A 92 -13.89 8.99 62.87
N THR A 93 -12.86 9.75 62.46
CA THR A 93 -11.65 10.02 63.28
C THR A 93 -11.21 11.50 63.13
N PRO A 94 -10.56 12.11 64.15
CA PRO A 94 -10.74 13.53 64.50
C PRO A 94 -9.52 14.46 64.34
N ALA A 95 -9.82 15.78 64.40
CA ALA A 95 -9.07 16.93 64.95
C ALA A 95 -7.72 17.37 64.30
N PRO A 96 -7.47 18.70 64.14
CA PRO A 96 -7.08 19.53 65.30
C PRO A 96 -7.59 21.00 65.35
N ALA A 97 -7.62 21.51 66.60
CA ALA A 97 -7.36 22.85 67.15
C ALA A 97 -8.16 24.12 66.68
N PRO A 98 -8.71 24.92 67.63
CA PRO A 98 -9.50 26.14 67.36
C PRO A 98 -8.73 27.46 67.58
N VAL A 99 -9.13 28.51 66.86
CA VAL A 99 -8.97 29.92 67.26
C VAL A 99 -10.29 30.66 67.01
N GLN A 100 -10.89 31.17 68.09
CA GLN A 100 -11.91 32.24 68.11
C GLN A 100 -11.14 33.59 68.10
N ALA A 101 -11.65 34.78 67.77
CA ALA A 101 -12.99 35.33 67.66
C ALA A 101 -12.91 36.65 66.85
N THR A 102 -13.96 36.99 66.10
CA THR A 102 -14.39 38.40 65.97
C THR A 102 -15.93 38.46 65.92
N ALA A 103 -16.44 39.52 66.53
CA ALA A 103 -17.79 39.73 67.04
C ALA A 103 -18.89 39.85 65.95
N PRO A 104 -20.18 39.80 66.35
CA PRO A 104 -21.29 39.55 65.44
C PRO A 104 -21.79 40.82 64.77
N VAL A 105 -22.08 40.72 63.47
CA VAL A 105 -22.98 41.67 62.78
C VAL A 105 -24.35 41.00 62.68
N GLN A 106 -25.36 41.79 63.05
CA GLN A 106 -26.75 41.42 63.30
C GLN A 106 -27.48 40.78 62.10
N PRO A 107 -28.59 40.05 62.36
CA PRO A 107 -29.35 39.35 61.34
C PRO A 107 -30.30 40.31 60.60
N GLN A 108 -30.10 40.46 59.29
CA GLN A 108 -31.20 40.84 58.39
C GLN A 108 -31.81 39.57 57.82
N ARG A 109 -32.69 38.92 58.58
CA ARG A 109 -33.66 37.98 58.00
C ARG A 109 -34.75 38.79 57.31
N GLN A 110 -34.49 39.15 56.06
CA GLN A 110 -35.53 39.51 55.10
C GLN A 110 -35.31 38.59 53.89
N SER A 111 -36.24 37.65 53.66
CA SER A 111 -36.39 36.79 52.47
C SER A 111 -35.25 35.81 52.07
N GLU A 112 -34.79 34.92 52.96
CA GLU A 112 -33.89 33.80 52.59
C GLU A 112 -34.55 32.66 51.77
N PRO A 113 -35.81 32.20 52.02
CA PRO A 113 -36.39 31.08 51.27
C PRO A 113 -36.78 31.47 49.83
N GLU A 114 -37.20 32.72 49.58
CA GLU A 114 -37.55 33.19 48.24
C GLU A 114 -36.29 33.36 47.35
N SER A 115 -35.18 33.85 47.92
CA SER A 115 -33.87 33.91 47.24
C SER A 115 -33.31 32.52 46.91
N ALA A 116 -33.42 31.55 47.83
CA ALA A 116 -32.98 30.17 47.57
C ALA A 116 -33.79 29.51 46.44
N THR A 117 -35.11 29.74 46.40
CA THR A 117 -35.99 29.22 45.35
C THR A 117 -35.71 29.87 43.99
N GLY A 118 -35.42 31.18 43.98
CA GLY A 118 -34.99 31.89 42.77
C GLY A 118 -33.65 31.41 42.22
N MET A 119 -32.68 31.10 43.11
CA MET A 119 -31.40 30.53 42.70
C MET A 119 -31.55 29.12 42.11
N LEU A 120 -32.44 28.28 42.65
CA LEU A 120 -32.72 26.95 42.09
C LEU A 120 -33.39 27.03 40.71
N ALA A 121 -34.36 27.92 40.53
CA ALA A 121 -35.01 28.14 39.24
C ALA A 121 -34.02 28.67 38.18
N LEU A 122 -33.11 29.55 38.57
CA LEU A 122 -32.03 30.02 37.70
C LEU A 122 -31.05 28.88 37.36
N ALA A 123 -30.66 28.06 38.34
CA ALA A 123 -29.79 26.92 38.12
C ALA A 123 -30.41 25.88 37.17
N GLN A 124 -31.71 25.58 37.31
CA GLN A 124 -32.41 24.66 36.42
C GLN A 124 -32.46 25.21 34.99
N LYS A 125 -32.77 26.50 34.81
CA LYS A 125 -32.76 27.14 33.49
C LYS A 125 -31.37 27.10 32.84
N LEU A 126 -30.32 27.41 33.61
CA LEU A 126 -28.94 27.34 33.11
C LEU A 126 -28.56 25.91 32.71
N HIS A 127 -29.02 24.91 33.47
CA HIS A 127 -28.83 23.51 33.12
C HIS A 127 -29.52 23.15 31.82
N ASP A 128 -30.80 23.49 31.68
CA ASP A 128 -31.57 23.23 30.45
C ASP A 128 -30.95 23.92 29.23
N ASP A 129 -30.46 25.16 29.40
CA ASP A 129 -29.74 25.89 28.35
C ASP A 129 -28.43 25.19 27.97
N TYR A 130 -27.67 24.65 28.94
CA TYR A 130 -26.43 23.92 28.68
C TYR A 130 -26.67 22.54 28.04
N VAL A 131 -27.74 21.85 28.43
CA VAL A 131 -28.16 20.60 27.81
C VAL A 131 -28.56 20.86 26.35
N ARG A 132 -29.34 21.91 26.10
CA ARG A 132 -29.73 22.29 24.74
C ARG A 132 -28.50 22.66 23.89
N SER A 133 -27.58 23.47 24.42
CA SER A 133 -26.35 23.81 23.68
C SER A 133 -25.49 22.57 23.41
N GLY A 134 -25.37 21.66 24.37
CA GLY A 134 -24.65 20.40 24.18
C GLY A 134 -25.30 19.50 23.13
N GLN A 135 -26.63 19.44 23.08
CA GLN A 135 -27.37 18.72 22.04
C GLN A 135 -27.15 19.35 20.66
N GLU A 136 -27.26 20.68 20.54
CA GLU A 136 -27.02 21.38 19.28
C GLU A 136 -25.59 21.21 18.77
N GLU A 137 -24.59 21.28 19.65
CA GLU A 137 -23.19 21.03 19.30
C GLU A 137 -22.95 19.57 18.90
N GLY A 138 -23.55 18.62 19.63
CA GLY A 138 -23.51 17.21 19.29
C GLY A 138 -24.12 16.92 17.91
N ASP A 139 -25.31 17.46 17.63
CA ASP A 139 -25.99 17.27 16.35
C ASP A 139 -25.23 17.91 15.19
N ARG A 140 -24.60 19.07 15.41
CA ARG A 140 -23.70 19.71 14.43
C ARG A 140 -22.51 18.82 14.14
N LEU A 141 -21.82 18.33 15.17
CA LEU A 141 -20.66 17.47 15.01
C LEU A 141 -21.02 16.15 14.31
N VAL A 142 -22.15 15.54 14.68
CA VAL A 142 -22.65 14.31 14.03
C VAL A 142 -22.98 14.56 12.56
N THR A 143 -23.59 15.70 12.23
CA THR A 143 -23.92 16.04 10.84
C THR A 143 -22.66 16.29 10.02
N GLU A 144 -21.70 17.01 10.58
CA GLU A 144 -20.39 17.25 9.95
C GLU A 144 -19.65 15.94 9.72
N ALA A 145 -19.53 15.09 10.75
CA ALA A 145 -18.87 13.79 10.65
C ALA A 145 -19.55 12.89 9.60
N LYS A 146 -20.89 12.86 9.55
CA LYS A 146 -21.65 12.13 8.52
C LYS A 146 -21.37 12.68 7.12
N SER A 147 -21.31 14.01 6.95
CA SER A 147 -21.01 14.62 5.66
C SER A 147 -19.59 14.33 5.18
N GLN A 148 -18.62 14.35 6.09
CA GLN A 148 -17.22 14.00 5.81
C GLN A 148 -17.10 12.52 5.46
N ALA A 149 -17.75 11.62 6.23
CA ALA A 149 -17.78 10.20 5.92
C ALA A 149 -18.39 9.93 4.55
N ALA A 150 -19.52 10.55 4.22
CA ALA A 150 -20.16 10.42 2.91
C ALA A 150 -19.24 10.92 1.77
N ARG A 151 -18.48 12.00 2.00
CA ARG A 151 -17.49 12.50 1.03
C ARG A 151 -16.36 11.51 0.79
N ILE A 152 -15.80 10.94 1.85
CA ILE A 152 -14.71 9.95 1.76
C ILE A 152 -15.20 8.70 1.04
N VAL A 153 -16.39 8.19 1.37
CA VAL A 153 -16.97 7.02 0.70
C VAL A 153 -17.16 7.29 -0.78
N ARG A 154 -17.71 8.45 -1.15
CA ARG A 154 -17.89 8.82 -2.56
C ARG A 154 -16.57 8.92 -3.33
N GLU A 155 -15.54 9.49 -2.72
CA GLU A 155 -14.20 9.58 -3.32
C GLU A 155 -13.56 8.19 -3.47
N ALA A 156 -13.71 7.31 -2.47
CA ALA A 156 -13.25 5.93 -2.54
C ALA A 156 -13.98 5.12 -3.62
N GLU A 157 -15.30 5.28 -3.74
CA GLU A 157 -16.10 4.66 -4.80
C GLU A 157 -15.71 5.19 -6.18
N GLU A 158 -15.50 6.50 -6.34
CA GLU A 158 -15.10 7.09 -7.60
C GLU A 158 -13.69 6.65 -8.02
N THR A 159 -12.74 6.62 -7.10
CA THR A 159 -11.39 6.10 -7.37
C THR A 159 -11.42 4.62 -7.70
N SER A 160 -12.20 3.80 -6.98
CA SER A 160 -12.38 2.38 -7.29
C SER A 160 -13.03 2.17 -8.66
N ALA A 161 -14.04 2.96 -9.02
CA ALA A 161 -14.69 2.85 -10.33
C ALA A 161 -13.71 3.21 -11.46
N ARG A 162 -12.89 4.24 -11.26
CA ARG A 162 -11.86 4.65 -12.22
C ARG A 162 -10.79 3.57 -12.41
N THR A 163 -10.29 2.97 -11.33
CA THR A 163 -9.27 1.92 -11.41
C THR A 163 -9.82 0.65 -12.07
N LEU A 164 -11.05 0.26 -11.75
CA LEU A 164 -11.70 -0.87 -12.42
C LEU A 164 -11.88 -0.62 -13.92
N ALA A 165 -12.32 0.57 -14.32
CA ALA A 165 -12.46 0.92 -15.72
C ALA A 165 -11.12 0.88 -16.47
N GLN A 166 -10.04 1.38 -15.86
CA GLN A 166 -8.69 1.30 -16.42
C GLN A 166 -8.22 -0.16 -16.59
N LEU A 167 -8.42 -1.00 -15.56
CA LEU A 167 -8.06 -2.42 -15.63
C LEU A 167 -8.87 -3.18 -16.68
N GLU A 168 -10.16 -2.85 -16.85
CA GLU A 168 -11.00 -3.44 -17.90
C GLU A 168 -10.53 -3.03 -19.30
N GLU A 169 -10.13 -1.77 -19.49
CA GLU A 169 -9.57 -1.28 -20.74
C GLU A 169 -8.24 -1.99 -21.06
N GLU A 170 -7.31 -2.04 -20.12
CA GLU A 170 -6.03 -2.75 -20.25
C GLU A 170 -6.23 -4.23 -20.55
N ARG A 171 -7.14 -4.89 -19.82
CA ARG A 171 -7.52 -6.28 -20.08
C ARG A 171 -8.02 -6.45 -21.52
N SER A 172 -8.89 -5.56 -21.98
CA SER A 172 -9.43 -5.62 -23.34
C SER A 172 -8.35 -5.41 -24.41
N MET A 173 -7.36 -4.55 -24.15
CA MET A 173 -6.22 -4.33 -25.03
C MET A 173 -5.32 -5.57 -25.08
N LEU A 174 -5.02 -6.17 -23.93
CA LEU A 174 -4.23 -7.40 -23.84
C LEU A 174 -4.93 -8.57 -24.53
N ASP A 175 -6.24 -8.73 -24.34
CA ASP A 175 -7.03 -9.77 -25.00
C ASP A 175 -6.97 -9.61 -26.54
N ARG A 176 -7.12 -8.38 -27.06
CA ARG A 176 -6.94 -8.12 -28.50
C ARG A 176 -5.53 -8.45 -28.99
N LYS A 177 -4.50 -8.13 -28.19
CA LYS A 177 -3.11 -8.42 -28.58
C LYS A 177 -2.82 -9.92 -28.58
N ILE A 178 -3.41 -10.67 -27.65
CA ILE A 178 -3.33 -12.13 -27.63
C ILE A 178 -3.95 -12.71 -28.89
N ASP A 179 -5.12 -12.23 -29.30
CA ASP A 179 -5.77 -12.72 -30.53
C ASP A 179 -4.98 -12.36 -31.78
N GLU A 180 -4.42 -11.15 -31.85
CA GLU A 180 -3.51 -10.72 -32.93
C GLU A 180 -2.29 -11.65 -33.02
N LEU A 181 -1.64 -11.95 -31.89
CA LEU A 181 -0.47 -12.82 -31.84
C LEU A 181 -0.81 -14.27 -32.23
N ARG A 182 -1.98 -14.77 -31.82
CA ARG A 182 -2.46 -16.11 -32.20
C ARG A 182 -2.71 -16.22 -33.70
N VAL A 183 -3.33 -15.20 -34.30
CA VAL A 183 -3.53 -15.14 -35.76
C VAL A 183 -2.19 -15.05 -36.47
N PHE A 184 -1.29 -14.17 -36.00
CA PHE A 184 0.06 -14.04 -36.55
C PHE A 184 0.83 -15.36 -36.50
N GLU A 185 0.81 -16.08 -35.38
CA GLU A 185 1.46 -17.39 -35.24
C GLU A 185 0.90 -18.42 -36.25
N ARG A 186 -0.43 -18.48 -36.38
CA ARG A 186 -1.10 -19.39 -37.31
C ARG A 186 -0.72 -19.09 -38.76
N ASP A 187 -0.75 -17.83 -39.14
CA ASP A 187 -0.45 -17.38 -40.50
C ASP A 187 1.04 -17.54 -40.80
N TYR A 188 1.93 -17.26 -39.83
CA TYR A 188 3.36 -17.50 -39.93
C TYR A 188 3.68 -18.99 -40.13
N ARG A 189 3.08 -19.88 -39.32
CA ARG A 189 3.23 -21.34 -39.48
C ARG A 189 2.77 -21.81 -40.85
N THR A 190 1.63 -21.32 -41.32
CA THR A 190 1.10 -21.68 -42.64
C THR A 190 2.05 -21.21 -43.75
N ARG A 191 2.52 -19.96 -43.68
CA ARG A 191 3.47 -19.39 -44.64
C ARG A 191 4.81 -20.13 -44.65
N LEU A 192 5.33 -20.48 -43.48
CA LEU A 192 6.57 -21.25 -43.34
C LEU A 192 6.41 -22.66 -43.92
N LYS A 193 5.28 -23.33 -43.64
CA LYS A 193 4.97 -24.65 -44.20
C LYS A 193 4.92 -24.59 -45.73
N SER A 194 4.16 -23.66 -46.30
CA SER A 194 4.09 -23.50 -47.77
C SER A 194 5.44 -23.13 -48.39
N TYR A 195 6.26 -22.32 -47.73
CA TYR A 195 7.60 -21.99 -48.20
C TYR A 195 8.50 -23.24 -48.26
N LEU A 196 8.49 -24.06 -47.20
CA LEU A 196 9.25 -25.31 -47.16
C LEU A 196 8.73 -26.35 -48.16
N GLU A 197 7.41 -26.47 -48.33
CA GLU A 197 6.80 -27.35 -49.35
C GLU A 197 7.18 -26.93 -50.77
N ASN A 198 7.18 -25.64 -51.07
CA ASN A 198 7.64 -25.13 -52.37
C ASN A 198 9.14 -25.43 -52.58
N LEU A 199 9.98 -25.19 -51.56
CA LEU A 199 11.41 -25.49 -51.66
C LEU A 199 11.69 -26.97 -51.89
N LEU A 200 10.92 -27.85 -51.23
CA LEU A 200 11.02 -29.30 -51.42
C LEU A 200 10.55 -29.70 -52.83
N GLY A 201 9.44 -29.15 -53.31
CA GLY A 201 8.94 -29.38 -54.66
C GLY A 201 9.91 -28.91 -55.75
N ASP A 202 10.59 -27.78 -55.55
CA ASP A 202 11.63 -27.28 -56.46
C ASP A 202 12.85 -28.23 -56.49
N LEU A 203 13.24 -28.80 -55.35
CA LEU A 203 14.31 -29.79 -55.26
C LEU A 203 13.92 -31.10 -55.95
N ASP A 204 12.70 -31.59 -55.74
CA ASP A 204 12.19 -32.81 -56.38
C ASP A 204 12.10 -32.64 -57.89
N ASN A 205 11.61 -31.49 -58.38
CA ASN A 205 11.59 -31.16 -59.81
C ASN A 205 12.99 -31.06 -60.40
N ARG A 206 13.95 -30.46 -59.67
CA ARG A 206 15.35 -30.38 -60.12
C ARG A 206 16.04 -31.75 -60.13
N GLY A 207 15.71 -32.63 -59.18
CA GLY A 207 16.23 -34.00 -59.10
C GLY A 207 15.63 -34.95 -60.15
N SER A 208 14.35 -34.80 -60.46
CA SER A 208 13.66 -35.59 -61.49
C SER A 208 13.96 -35.13 -62.93
N GLY A 209 14.52 -33.93 -63.10
CA GLY A 209 15.07 -33.44 -64.37
C GLY A 209 16.41 -34.05 -64.78
N VAL A 210 16.99 -34.98 -64.01
CA VAL A 210 18.20 -35.72 -64.41
C VAL A 210 17.79 -36.80 -65.42
N PRO A 211 18.16 -36.69 -66.71
CA PRO A 211 17.83 -37.73 -67.69
C PRO A 211 18.50 -39.04 -67.28
N PRO A 212 17.87 -40.21 -67.51
CA PRO A 212 18.46 -41.49 -67.16
C PRO A 212 19.82 -41.63 -67.88
N ARG A 213 20.91 -41.58 -67.10
CA ARG A 213 22.24 -41.91 -67.61
C ARG A 213 22.29 -43.42 -67.86
N GLY A 214 22.05 -43.80 -69.11
CA GLY A 214 22.47 -45.09 -69.64
C GLY A 214 21.40 -45.85 -70.42
N GLN A 215 21.31 -45.59 -71.72
CA GLN A 215 21.17 -46.68 -72.68
C GLN A 215 22.40 -46.64 -73.57
N GLY A 216 23.25 -47.66 -73.43
CA GLY A 216 24.49 -47.80 -74.16
C GLY A 216 24.22 -47.86 -75.66
N ALA A 217 24.87 -46.96 -76.39
CA ALA A 217 25.02 -47.07 -77.84
C ALA A 217 25.89 -48.30 -78.15
N THR A 218 25.27 -49.39 -78.61
CA THR A 218 26.00 -50.47 -79.28
C THR A 218 26.41 -49.99 -80.68
N PRO A 219 27.70 -50.03 -81.06
CA PRO A 219 28.11 -49.63 -82.40
C PRO A 219 27.68 -50.71 -83.41
N SER A 220 26.79 -50.35 -84.34
CA SER A 220 26.52 -51.18 -85.51
C SER A 220 27.63 -50.96 -86.55
N THR A 221 28.55 -51.91 -86.63
CA THR A 221 29.52 -52.06 -87.73
C THR A 221 28.77 -52.32 -89.02
N ASN A 222 28.92 -51.41 -89.99
CA ASN A 222 28.39 -51.56 -91.35
C ASN A 222 29.48 -52.15 -92.27
N ILE A 223 28.99 -52.88 -93.28
CA ILE A 223 29.64 -53.73 -94.30
C ILE A 223 30.93 -53.16 -94.91
#